data_AF-A0A2A2ES75-F1
#
_entry.id   AF-A0A2A2ES75-F1
#
_cell.length_a   1.000
_cell.length_b   1.000
_cell.length_c   1.000
_cell.angle_alpha   90.00
_cell.angle_beta   90.00
_cell.angle_gamma   90.00
#
_symmetry.space_group_name_H-M   'P 1'
#
loop_
_entity.id
_entity.type
_entity.pdbx_description
1 polymer ?
#
loop_
_entity_poly.entity_id
_entity_poly.type
_entity_poly.pdbx_seq_one_letter_code
_entity_poly.pdbx_strand_id
1 'polypeptide(L)'
;MSRLPLPKGVHVDVDPQYREEESSPEERRFVFSYTITVHNHSPSSVQLLARYWKITQGSGKVQEVRGKGVVGKQPLIGPGQTFRYTSRAILDGPVGVMEGAYTCIDTTAQRAFDVAIAPFRLAGPNQVH
;
A
#
# COMPACT_ATOMS: atom_id res chain seq x y z
N MET A 1 17.13 -18.39 0.81
CA MET A 1 17.01 -17.63 -0.47
C MET A 1 17.19 -16.15 -0.16
N SER A 2 18.31 -15.54 -0.57
CA SER A 2 18.58 -14.14 -0.23
C SER A 2 17.68 -13.21 -1.06
N ARG A 3 16.84 -12.41 -0.39
CA ARG A 3 16.18 -11.25 -1.01
C ARG A 3 17.29 -10.29 -1.45
N LEU A 4 17.52 -10.18 -2.76
CA LEU A 4 18.45 -9.19 -3.31
C LEU A 4 17.90 -7.77 -3.06
N PRO A 5 18.77 -6.75 -3.00
CA PRO A 5 18.34 -5.38 -2.81
C PRO A 5 17.37 -4.95 -3.90
N LEU A 6 16.44 -4.06 -3.52
CA LEU A 6 15.47 -3.39 -4.38
C LEU A 6 16.12 -3.00 -5.73
N PRO A 7 15.50 -3.26 -6.89
CA PRO A 7 15.95 -2.61 -8.11
C PRO A 7 15.85 -1.10 -7.85
N LYS A 8 16.99 -0.42 -7.96
CA LYS A 8 17.08 1.03 -7.79
C LYS A 8 16.08 1.66 -8.77
N GLY A 9 15.07 2.35 -8.25
CA GLY A 9 14.15 3.16 -9.06
C GLY A 9 12.66 2.90 -8.84
N VAL A 10 12.22 1.81 -8.19
CA VAL A 10 10.79 1.61 -7.89
C VAL A 10 10.47 2.01 -6.46
N HIS A 11 9.52 2.92 -6.27
CA HIS A 11 9.06 3.35 -4.95
C HIS A 11 7.55 3.60 -4.92
N VAL A 12 7.01 3.77 -3.70
CA VAL A 12 5.58 3.89 -3.45
C VAL A 12 5.31 5.09 -2.57
N ASP A 13 4.47 5.99 -3.06
CA ASP A 13 3.90 7.09 -2.29
C ASP A 13 2.48 6.73 -1.84
N VAL A 14 2.12 7.19 -0.63
CA VAL A 14 0.82 6.93 -0.02
C VAL A 14 0.22 8.23 0.49
N ASP A 15 -1.03 8.49 0.11
CA ASP A 15 -1.84 9.62 0.58
C ASP A 15 -3.10 9.08 1.31
N PRO A 16 -3.05 8.93 2.65
CA PRO A 16 -4.19 8.49 3.45
C PRO A 16 -5.13 9.65 3.82
N GLN A 17 -6.43 9.40 3.79
CA GLN A 17 -7.47 10.38 4.13
C GLN A 17 -8.59 9.70 4.95
N TYR A 18 -9.01 10.34 6.04
CA TYR A 18 -10.19 9.94 6.79
C TYR A 18 -11.46 10.28 6.01
N ARG A 19 -12.44 9.37 6.00
CA ARG A 19 -13.71 9.51 5.28
C ARG A 19 -14.83 9.67 6.28
N GLU A 20 -15.09 10.90 6.71
CA GLU A 20 -16.09 11.23 7.74
C GLU A 20 -17.50 10.75 7.36
N GLU A 21 -17.93 11.04 6.14
CA GLU A 21 -19.24 10.64 5.59
C GLU A 21 -19.45 9.12 5.56
N GLU A 22 -18.36 8.35 5.53
CA GLU A 22 -18.38 6.90 5.49
C GLU A 22 -18.06 6.29 6.84
N SER A 23 -17.87 7.07 7.90
CA SER A 23 -17.48 6.59 9.23
C SER A 23 -18.60 6.76 10.25
N SER A 24 -18.63 5.89 11.25
CA SER A 24 -19.51 5.98 12.42
C SER A 24 -18.69 5.68 13.68
N PRO A 25 -18.22 6.72 14.40
CA PRO A 25 -17.48 6.53 15.65
C PRO A 25 -18.30 5.79 16.72
N GLU A 26 -19.62 6.01 16.76
CA GLU A 26 -20.54 5.34 17.69
C GLU A 26 -20.56 3.81 17.46
N GLU A 27 -20.44 3.39 16.21
CA GLU A 27 -20.37 1.97 15.81
C GLU A 27 -18.94 1.42 15.76
N ARG A 28 -17.94 2.20 16.23
CA ARG A 28 -16.49 1.87 16.11
C ARG A 28 -16.08 1.52 14.69
N ARG A 29 -16.62 2.25 13.72
CA ARG A 29 -16.34 2.05 12.30
C ARG A 29 -15.66 3.28 11.72
N PHE A 30 -14.34 3.22 11.56
CA PHE A 30 -13.53 4.32 11.04
C PHE A 30 -13.02 3.98 9.64
N VAL A 31 -13.51 4.71 8.64
CA VAL A 31 -13.19 4.46 7.23
C VAL A 31 -12.12 5.43 6.78
N PHE A 32 -11.08 4.87 6.17
CA PHE A 32 -10.01 5.62 5.53
C PHE A 32 -9.94 5.24 4.07
N SER A 33 -9.74 6.23 3.20
CA SER A 33 -9.22 5.99 1.86
C SER A 33 -7.71 6.16 1.87
N TYR A 34 -7.01 5.42 1.05
CA TYR A 34 -5.59 5.65 0.79
C TYR A 34 -5.35 5.60 -0.70
N THR A 35 -4.65 6.60 -1.22
CA THR A 35 -4.23 6.66 -2.61
C THR A 35 -2.78 6.27 -2.71
N ILE A 36 -2.51 5.20 -3.45
CA ILE A 36 -1.17 4.70 -3.73
C ILE A 36 -0.72 5.24 -5.08
N THR A 37 0.50 5.73 -5.16
CA THR A 37 1.20 5.96 -6.44
C THR A 37 2.47 5.12 -6.46
N VAL A 38 2.54 4.18 -7.41
CA VAL A 38 3.74 3.37 -7.66
C VAL A 38 4.52 4.03 -8.79
N HIS A 39 5.75 4.43 -8.50
CA HIS A 39 6.65 5.08 -9.43
C HIS A 39 7.69 4.10 -9.94
N ASN A 40 7.84 3.98 -11.26
CA ASN A 40 8.92 3.20 -11.86
C ASN A 40 9.95 4.13 -12.49
N HIS A 41 11.03 4.43 -11.77
CA HIS A 41 12.22 5.12 -12.28
C HIS A 41 13.34 4.15 -12.68
N SER A 42 13.05 2.86 -12.73
CA SER A 42 14.00 1.86 -13.25
C SER A 42 14.03 1.90 -14.79
N PRO A 43 15.10 1.39 -15.43
CA PRO A 43 15.19 1.35 -16.89
C PRO A 43 14.32 0.26 -17.54
N SER A 44 13.70 -0.62 -16.75
CA SER A 44 12.90 -1.75 -17.23
C SER A 44 11.42 -1.56 -16.90
N SER A 45 10.53 -2.21 -17.65
CA SER A 45 9.13 -2.32 -17.25
C SER A 45 8.98 -3.26 -16.06
N VAL A 46 8.06 -2.91 -15.15
CA VAL A 46 7.80 -3.64 -13.92
C VAL A 46 6.33 -4.03 -13.87
N GLN A 47 6.05 -5.31 -13.60
CA GLN A 47 4.68 -5.77 -13.39
C GLN A 47 4.43 -6.05 -11.91
N LEU A 48 3.39 -5.44 -11.35
CA LEU A 48 2.95 -5.71 -9.98
C LEU A 48 2.10 -6.98 -9.97
N LEU A 49 2.56 -8.00 -9.25
CA LEU A 49 1.94 -9.33 -9.23
C LEU A 49 1.06 -9.55 -8.00
N ALA A 50 1.50 -9.11 -6.83
CA ALA A 50 0.80 -9.35 -5.57
C ALA A 50 1.06 -8.24 -4.56
N ARG A 51 0.24 -8.21 -3.52
CA ARG A 51 0.35 -7.29 -2.38
C ARG A 51 0.32 -8.06 -1.07
N TYR A 52 1.06 -7.53 -0.10
CA TYR A 52 0.96 -7.85 1.31
C TYR A 52 0.74 -6.55 2.08
N TRP A 53 -0.20 -6.57 3.01
CA TRP A 53 -0.46 -5.52 3.97
C TRP A 53 -0.44 -6.08 5.39
N LYS A 54 0.17 -5.34 6.29
CA LYS A 54 0.04 -5.48 7.74
C LYS A 54 -0.61 -4.22 8.27
N ILE A 55 -1.75 -4.39 8.93
CA ILE A 55 -2.59 -3.32 9.46
C ILE A 55 -2.58 -3.46 10.97
N THR A 56 -1.99 -2.51 11.67
CA THR A 56 -1.95 -2.46 13.13
C THR A 56 -2.97 -1.44 13.61
N GLN A 57 -4.00 -1.91 14.32
CA GLN A 57 -5.01 -1.07 14.93
C GLN A 57 -4.42 -0.29 16.12
N GLY A 58 -5.05 0.82 16.52
CA GLY A 58 -4.69 1.56 17.74
C GLY A 58 -4.77 0.70 19.02
N SER A 59 -5.57 -0.37 19.01
CA SER A 59 -5.65 -1.35 20.10
C SER A 59 -4.44 -2.30 20.19
N GLY A 60 -3.53 -2.26 19.21
CA GLY A 60 -2.43 -3.22 19.06
C GLY A 60 -2.80 -4.49 18.29
N LYS A 61 -4.09 -4.69 17.94
CA LYS A 61 -4.53 -5.80 17.10
C LYS A 61 -3.91 -5.68 15.70
N VAL A 62 -3.36 -6.79 15.19
CA VAL A 62 -2.76 -6.85 13.86
C VAL A 62 -3.62 -7.69 12.92
N GLN A 63 -3.85 -7.17 11.72
CA GLN A 63 -4.46 -7.88 10.60
C GLN A 63 -3.48 -7.95 9.43
N GLU A 64 -3.34 -9.13 8.83
CA GLU A 64 -2.56 -9.31 7.62
C GLU A 64 -3.47 -9.60 6.42
N VAL A 65 -3.19 -8.95 5.29
CA VAL A 65 -3.92 -9.15 4.04
C VAL A 65 -2.93 -9.48 2.93
N ARG A 66 -3.16 -10.58 2.23
CA ARG A 66 -2.39 -11.00 1.05
C ARG A 66 -3.33 -11.18 -0.12
N GLY A 67 -2.89 -10.82 -1.33
CA GLY A 67 -3.70 -11.02 -2.52
C GLY A 67 -2.95 -10.75 -3.81
N LYS A 68 -3.48 -11.32 -4.90
CA LYS A 68 -2.98 -11.04 -6.26
C LYS A 68 -3.34 -9.62 -6.66
N GLY A 69 -2.40 -8.95 -7.32
CA GLY A 69 -2.55 -7.61 -7.87
C GLY A 69 -2.98 -6.56 -6.86
N VAL A 70 -3.53 -5.47 -7.39
CA VAL A 70 -4.15 -4.35 -6.67
C VAL A 70 -5.44 -3.99 -7.39
N VAL A 71 -6.52 -3.74 -6.67
CA VAL A 71 -7.84 -3.37 -7.23
C VAL A 71 -8.31 -4.27 -8.40
N GLY A 72 -8.01 -5.57 -8.33
CA GLY A 72 -8.35 -6.55 -9.37
C GLY A 72 -7.45 -6.55 -10.60
N LYS A 73 -6.33 -5.80 -10.59
CA LYS A 73 -5.39 -5.65 -11.71
C LYS A 73 -3.97 -6.03 -11.32
N GLN A 74 -3.17 -6.47 -12.29
CA GLN A 74 -1.72 -6.65 -12.18
C GLN A 74 -1.03 -5.68 -13.15
N PRO A 75 -0.92 -4.38 -12.80
CA PRO A 75 -0.48 -3.35 -13.73
C PRO A 75 0.96 -3.57 -14.19
N LEU A 76 1.18 -3.34 -15.48
CA LEU A 76 2.50 -3.17 -16.09
C LEU A 76 2.83 -1.67 -16.07
N ILE A 77 3.98 -1.32 -15.51
CA ILE A 77 4.43 0.06 -15.33
C ILE A 77 5.73 0.21 -16.11
N GLY A 78 5.72 0.99 -17.19
CA GLY A 78 6.92 1.22 -18.01
C GLY A 78 7.96 2.11 -17.31
N PRO A 79 9.19 2.20 -17.86
CA PRO A 79 10.20 3.14 -17.39
C PRO A 79 9.70 4.58 -17.38
N GLY A 80 9.92 5.30 -16.28
CA GLY A 80 9.46 6.68 -16.08
C GLY A 80 7.96 6.84 -15.84
N GLN A 81 7.19 5.74 -15.84
CA GLN A 81 5.74 5.79 -15.67
C GLN A 81 5.31 5.55 -14.22
N THR A 82 4.06 5.93 -13.93
CA THR A 82 3.43 5.75 -12.63
C THR A 82 2.10 5.00 -12.76
N PHE A 83 1.77 4.20 -11.75
CA PHE A 83 0.43 3.63 -11.59
C PHE A 83 -0.20 4.14 -10.30
N ARG A 84 -1.38 4.76 -10.40
CA ARG A 84 -2.12 5.34 -9.26
C ARG A 84 -3.45 4.63 -9.06
N TYR A 85 -3.78 4.33 -7.81
CA TYR A 85 -5.09 3.80 -7.45
C TYR A 85 -5.48 4.19 -6.02
N THR A 86 -6.79 4.24 -5.77
CA THR A 86 -7.35 4.50 -4.43
C THR A 86 -8.09 3.27 -3.93
N SER A 87 -7.92 2.95 -2.65
CA SER A 87 -8.67 1.89 -1.97
C SER A 87 -9.08 2.35 -0.57
N ARG A 88 -9.74 1.46 0.17
CA ARG A 88 -10.27 1.73 1.52
C ARG A 88 -9.71 0.76 2.54
N ALA A 89 -9.57 1.25 3.77
CA ALA A 89 -9.34 0.45 4.97
C ALA A 89 -10.41 0.83 6.00
N ILE A 90 -10.89 -0.16 6.75
CA ILE A 90 -11.83 0.04 7.85
C ILE A 90 -11.10 -0.38 9.13
N LEU A 91 -11.00 0.55 10.07
CA LEU A 91 -10.40 0.34 11.38
C LEU A 91 -11.48 0.30 12.46
N ASP A 92 -11.17 -0.40 13.56
CA ASP A 92 -12.01 -0.46 14.76
C ASP A 92 -11.74 0.69 15.74
N GLY A 93 -10.79 1.58 15.41
CA GLY A 93 -10.42 2.75 16.18
C GLY A 93 -10.00 3.94 15.29
N PRO A 94 -9.85 5.14 15.89
CA PRO A 94 -9.58 6.38 15.16
C PRO A 94 -8.14 6.48 14.64
N VAL A 95 -7.25 5.56 15.04
CA VAL A 95 -5.84 5.53 14.66
C VAL A 95 -5.43 4.10 14.31
N GLY A 96 -4.60 3.96 13.28
CA GLY A 96 -3.89 2.73 12.95
C GLY A 96 -2.66 3.00 12.10
N VAL A 97 -1.89 1.96 11.85
CA VAL A 97 -0.70 1.99 10.99
C VAL A 97 -0.83 0.90 9.94
N MET A 98 -0.58 1.25 8.68
CA MET A 98 -0.48 0.29 7.59
C MET A 98 0.94 0.28 7.05
N GLU A 99 1.47 -0.92 6.83
CA GLU A 99 2.77 -1.16 6.19
C GLU A 99 2.66 -2.39 5.29
N GLY A 100 3.56 -2.57 4.33
CA GLY A 100 3.42 -3.69 3.43
C GLY A 100 4.52 -3.82 2.38
N ALA A 101 4.22 -4.63 1.37
CA ALA A 101 5.07 -4.75 0.20
C ALA A 101 4.26 -5.19 -1.03
N TYR A 102 4.70 -4.74 -2.19
CA TYR A 102 4.31 -5.35 -3.46
C TYR A 102 5.35 -6.37 -3.89
N THR A 103 4.89 -7.52 -4.37
CA THR A 103 5.74 -8.41 -5.16
C THR A 103 5.59 -8.05 -6.62
N CYS A 104 6.72 -7.76 -7.24
CA CYS A 104 6.83 -7.32 -8.63
C CYS A 104 7.76 -8.25 -9.41
N ILE A 105 7.70 -8.17 -10.74
CA ILE A 105 8.65 -8.78 -11.66
C ILE A 105 9.22 -7.72 -12.60
N ASP A 106 10.53 -7.72 -12.78
CA ASP A 106 11.19 -7.02 -13.89
C ASP A 106 10.96 -7.84 -15.15
N THR A 107 10.28 -7.27 -16.16
CA THR A 107 9.90 -8.01 -17.37
C THR A 107 11.08 -8.28 -18.30
N THR A 108 12.18 -7.54 -18.17
CA THR A 108 13.39 -7.75 -18.98
C THR A 108 14.28 -8.79 -18.33
N ALA A 109 14.55 -8.66 -17.03
CA ALA A 109 15.39 -9.61 -16.28
C ALA A 109 14.64 -10.89 -15.87
N GLN A 110 13.31 -10.93 -16.04
CA GLN A 110 12.42 -12.03 -15.62
C GLN A 110 12.64 -12.42 -14.15
N ARG A 111 12.86 -11.41 -13.30
CA ARG A 111 13.23 -11.60 -11.89
C ARG A 111 12.23 -10.94 -10.97
N ALA A 112 11.76 -11.71 -9.98
CA ALA A 112 10.88 -11.20 -8.94
C ALA A 112 11.67 -10.41 -7.87
N PHE A 113 11.03 -9.36 -7.35
CA PHE A 113 11.53 -8.55 -6.26
C PHE A 113 10.36 -7.96 -5.48
N ASP A 114 10.63 -7.50 -4.25
CA ASP A 114 9.63 -6.83 -3.43
C ASP A 114 9.88 -5.33 -3.40
N VAL A 115 8.82 -4.53 -3.46
CA VAL A 115 8.85 -3.07 -3.24
C VAL A 115 8.17 -2.80 -1.91
N ALA A 116 8.94 -2.31 -0.95
CA ALA A 116 8.41 -1.99 0.37
C ALA A 116 7.45 -0.79 0.33
N ILE A 117 6.40 -0.85 1.14
CA ILE A 117 5.53 0.27 1.45
C ILE A 117 5.83 0.64 2.89
N ALA A 118 6.44 1.81 3.08
CA ALA A 118 6.81 2.29 4.40
C ALA A 118 5.57 2.42 5.30
N PRO A 119 5.71 2.25 6.63
CA PRO A 119 4.61 2.46 7.55
C PRO A 119 4.03 3.87 7.41
N PHE A 120 2.71 3.96 7.23
CA PHE A 120 1.98 5.23 7.22
C PHE A 120 0.82 5.16 8.22
N ARG A 121 0.49 6.31 8.78
CA ARG A 121 -0.59 6.45 9.75
C ARG A 121 -1.92 6.66 9.04
N LEU A 122 -2.94 5.98 9.57
CA LEU A 122 -4.34 6.32 9.37
C LEU A 122 -4.80 7.00 10.66
N ALA A 123 -5.20 8.26 10.57
CA ALA A 123 -5.57 9.05 11.74
C ALA A 123 -6.79 9.92 11.42
N GLY A 124 -7.82 9.84 12.24
CA GLY A 124 -8.97 10.74 12.18
C GLY A 124 -8.60 12.19 12.56
N PRO A 125 -9.53 13.15 12.39
CA PRO A 125 -9.32 14.53 12.81
C PRO A 125 -8.93 14.63 14.29
N ASN A 126 -8.07 15.60 14.61
CA ASN A 126 -7.55 15.87 15.97
C ASN A 126 -6.75 14.71 16.61
N GLN A 127 -6.18 13.80 15.80
CA GLN A 127 -5.33 12.69 16.28
C GLN A 127 -3.82 12.90 16.00
N VAL A 128 -3.42 14.12 15.63
CA VAL A 128 -2.02 14.52 15.42
C VAL A 128 -1.63 15.47 16.55
N HIS A 129 -0.66 15.06 17.38
CA HIS A 129 0.01 15.92 18.35
C HIS A 129 1.50 15.93 18.03
#